data_AF-A0A968FH34-F1
#
_entry.id   AF-A0A968FH34-F1
#
_cell.length_a   1.000
_cell.length_b   1.000
_cell.length_c   1.000
_cell.angle_alpha   90.00
_cell.angle_beta   90.00
_cell.angle_gamma   90.00
#
_symmetry.space_group_name_H-M   'P 1'
#
loop_
_entity.id
_entity.type
_entity.pdbx_description
1 polymer ?
#
loop_
_entity_poly.entity_id
_entity_poly.type
_entity_poly.pdbx_seq_one_letter_code
_entity_poly.pdbx_strand_id
1 'polypeptide(L)'
;MRRTNVQATHQRGFTLMEVLIALVIFSIGLLGIATLQMTGMKQTHNSHLRAVAVAQAQAMADRMRANMNAVNDGDYNVGAPGAPWGAMPDDTDIATACDANECTSAEMAVYDLAQWNDPSEFFAGMGLDDALPGGVGMVCIDSTPNDGNSAAWACDYAGDVYAIKVQWTERGLDENENDTETKVFAMRVRPS
;
A
#
# COMPACT_ATOMS: atom_id res chain seq x y z
N MET A 1 -27.70 65.65 51.18
CA MET A 1 -26.48 64.88 51.49
C MET A 1 -26.61 63.48 50.89
N ARG A 2 -25.76 63.09 49.93
CA ARG A 2 -25.59 61.68 49.54
C ARG A 2 -24.16 61.49 49.05
N ARG A 3 -23.30 60.92 49.91
CA ARG A 3 -21.94 60.52 49.55
C ARG A 3 -22.03 59.18 48.83
N THR A 4 -21.71 59.15 47.54
CA THR A 4 -21.49 57.91 46.79
C THR A 4 -20.13 57.34 47.18
N ASN A 5 -20.13 56.23 47.93
CA ASN A 5 -18.92 55.45 48.19
C ASN A 5 -18.51 54.73 46.91
N VAL A 6 -17.44 55.20 46.26
CA VAL A 6 -16.77 54.45 45.20
C VAL A 6 -15.96 53.34 45.88
N GLN A 7 -16.46 52.11 45.83
CA GLN A 7 -15.65 50.96 46.25
C GLN A 7 -14.53 50.76 45.22
N ALA A 8 -13.28 50.94 45.64
CA ALA A 8 -12.12 50.58 44.84
C ALA A 8 -12.06 49.05 44.73
N THR A 9 -12.44 48.51 43.57
CA THR A 9 -12.21 47.11 43.22
C THR A 9 -10.71 46.87 43.18
N HIS A 10 -10.20 45.99 44.03
CA HIS A 10 -8.80 45.56 44.02
C HIS A 10 -8.49 44.93 42.66
N GLN A 11 -7.70 45.60 41.82
CA GLN A 11 -7.15 44.98 40.63
C GLN A 11 -6.18 43.87 41.06
N ARG A 12 -6.63 42.61 40.94
CA ARG A 12 -5.74 41.47 40.99
C ARG A 12 -4.99 41.43 39.65
N GLY A 13 -3.83 42.09 39.59
CA GLY A 13 -2.93 41.94 38.46
C GLY A 13 -2.50 40.47 38.34
N PHE A 14 -2.37 39.98 37.10
CA PHE A 14 -1.80 38.67 36.85
C PHE A 14 -0.38 38.59 37.40
N THR A 15 -0.09 37.52 38.13
CA THR A 15 1.29 37.29 38.59
C THR A 15 2.13 36.79 37.40
N LEU A 16 3.42 37.15 37.34
CA LEU A 16 4.32 36.68 36.29
C LEU A 16 4.42 35.14 36.24
N MET A 17 4.20 34.49 37.39
CA MET A 17 4.12 33.03 37.52
C MET A 17 2.92 32.44 36.76
N GLU A 18 1.77 33.11 36.77
CA GLU A 18 0.55 32.64 36.12
C GLU A 18 0.71 32.60 34.60
N VAL A 19 1.37 33.62 34.02
CA VAL A 19 1.68 33.65 32.58
C VAL A 19 2.68 32.55 32.22
N LEU A 20 3.71 32.33 33.04
CA LEU A 20 4.68 31.24 32.82
C LEU A 20 4.02 29.87 32.85
N ILE A 21 3.14 29.60 33.82
CA ILE A 21 2.40 28.34 33.89
C ILE A 21 1.50 28.17 32.66
N ALA A 22 0.79 29.23 32.25
CA ALA A 22 -0.08 29.20 31.07
C ALA A 22 0.71 28.89 29.79
N LEU A 23 1.90 29.48 29.62
CA LEU A 23 2.77 29.20 28.48
C LEU A 23 3.31 27.75 28.49
N VAL A 24 3.63 27.20 29.65
CA VAL A 24 4.07 25.79 29.78
C VAL A 24 2.95 24.84 29.38
N ILE A 25 1.74 25.03 29.92
CA ILE A 25 0.57 24.20 29.57
C ILE A 25 0.25 24.33 28.08
N PHE A 26 0.26 25.55 27.54
CA PHE A 26 0.04 25.79 26.12
C PHE A 26 1.08 25.09 25.24
N SER A 27 2.36 25.13 25.62
CA SER A 27 3.44 24.48 24.88
C SER A 27 3.27 22.95 24.86
N ILE A 28 2.89 22.35 25.99
CA ILE A 28 2.58 20.90 26.07
C ILE A 28 1.36 20.57 25.19
N GLY A 29 0.32 21.40 25.21
CA GLY A 29 -0.85 21.24 24.35
C GLY A 29 -0.51 21.30 22.86
N LEU A 30 0.35 22.24 22.45
CA LEU A 30 0.78 22.38 21.06
C LEU A 30 1.60 21.18 20.58
N LEU A 31 2.50 20.65 21.43
CA LEU A 31 3.24 19.43 21.15
C LEU A 31 2.28 18.25 20.94
N GLY A 32 1.26 18.10 21.79
CA GLY A 32 0.25 17.06 21.63
C GLY A 32 -0.52 17.13 20.30
N ILE A 33 -0.88 18.34 19.84
CA ILE A 33 -1.54 18.55 18.55
C ILE A 33 -0.61 18.21 17.38
N ALA A 34 0.67 18.60 17.48
CA ALA A 34 1.65 18.30 16.44
C ALA A 34 1.80 16.78 16.24
N THR A 35 1.84 16.00 17.32
CA THR A 35 1.90 14.53 17.24
C THR A 35 0.66 13.96 16.56
N LEU A 36 -0.54 14.42 16.94
CA LEU A 36 -1.79 13.99 16.31
C LEU A 36 -1.84 14.31 14.81
N GLN A 37 -1.33 15.48 14.41
CA GLN A 37 -1.24 15.87 13.01
C GLN A 37 -0.31 14.95 12.23
N MET A 38 0.87 14.62 12.77
CA MET A 38 1.81 13.70 12.14
C MET A 38 1.21 12.29 11.99
N THR A 39 0.58 11.76 13.04
CA THR A 39 -0.10 10.46 12.97
C THR A 39 -1.23 10.45 11.94
N GLY A 40 -2.01 11.53 11.84
CA GLY A 40 -3.03 11.68 10.81
C GLY A 40 -2.47 11.67 9.39
N MET A 41 -1.33 12.31 9.16
CA MET A 41 -0.63 12.27 7.87
C MET A 41 -0.14 10.86 7.53
N LYS A 42 0.47 10.14 8.49
CA LYS A 42 0.88 8.73 8.31
C LYS A 42 -0.30 7.84 7.92
N GLN A 43 -1.42 7.95 8.64
CA GLN A 43 -2.63 7.17 8.34
C GLN A 43 -3.19 7.46 6.94
N THR A 44 -3.17 8.74 6.54
CA THR A 44 -3.59 9.17 5.20
C THR A 44 -2.68 8.56 4.13
N HIS A 45 -1.37 8.56 4.36
CA HIS A 45 -0.40 7.97 3.46
C HIS A 45 -0.59 6.44 3.33
N ASN A 46 -0.72 5.70 4.43
CA ASN A 46 -0.96 4.25 4.40
C ASN A 46 -2.29 3.93 3.67
N SER A 47 -3.33 4.74 3.89
CA SER A 47 -4.61 4.60 3.17
C SER A 47 -4.45 4.85 1.66
N HIS A 48 -3.59 5.80 1.27
CA HIS A 48 -3.26 6.06 -0.13
C HIS A 48 -2.51 4.88 -0.77
N LEU A 49 -1.49 4.33 -0.10
CA LEU A 49 -0.77 3.15 -0.59
C LEU A 49 -1.72 1.97 -0.82
N ARG A 50 -2.64 1.71 0.11
CA ARG A 50 -3.66 0.67 -0.07
C ARG A 50 -4.55 0.92 -1.29
N ALA A 51 -4.94 2.17 -1.55
CA ALA A 51 -5.73 2.52 -2.73
C ALA A 51 -4.95 2.28 -4.03
N VAL A 52 -3.65 2.61 -4.04
CA VAL A 52 -2.75 2.34 -5.17
C VAL A 52 -2.60 0.84 -5.41
N ALA A 53 -2.43 0.03 -4.35
CA ALA A 53 -2.37 -1.44 -4.47
C ALA A 53 -3.65 -2.04 -5.07
N VAL A 54 -4.82 -1.54 -4.66
CA VAL A 54 -6.11 -1.94 -5.25
C VAL A 54 -6.15 -1.56 -6.73
N ALA A 55 -5.75 -0.34 -7.09
CA ALA A 55 -5.75 0.11 -8.47
C ALA A 55 -4.82 -0.73 -9.36
N GLN A 56 -3.63 -1.08 -8.86
CA GLN A 56 -2.69 -1.95 -9.58
C GLN A 56 -3.22 -3.38 -9.77
N ALA A 57 -3.90 -3.94 -8.76
CA ALA A 57 -4.55 -5.24 -8.90
C ALA A 57 -5.71 -5.21 -9.91
N GLN A 58 -6.48 -4.11 -9.98
CA GLN A 58 -7.52 -3.94 -11.01
C GLN A 58 -6.91 -3.83 -12.41
N ALA A 59 -5.82 -3.08 -12.57
CA ALA A 59 -5.12 -2.97 -13.85
C ALA A 59 -4.63 -4.34 -14.33
N MET A 60 -4.09 -5.18 -13.44
CA MET A 60 -3.73 -6.56 -13.78
C MET A 60 -4.96 -7.41 -14.14
N ALA A 61 -6.06 -7.27 -13.41
CA ALA A 61 -7.31 -7.96 -13.75
C ALA A 61 -7.81 -7.59 -15.16
N ASP A 62 -7.66 -6.32 -15.56
CA ASP A 62 -8.05 -5.85 -16.89
C ASP A 62 -7.13 -6.40 -17.99
N ARG A 63 -5.83 -6.51 -17.73
CA ARG A 63 -4.87 -7.18 -18.63
C ARG A 63 -5.23 -8.66 -18.83
N MET A 64 -5.51 -9.38 -17.75
CA MET A 64 -5.97 -10.77 -17.81
C MET A 64 -7.27 -10.91 -18.62
N ARG A 65 -8.23 -9.98 -18.45
CA ARG A 65 -9.47 -9.99 -19.23
C ARG A 65 -9.25 -9.73 -20.71
N ALA A 66 -8.25 -8.92 -21.07
CA ALA A 66 -7.88 -8.67 -22.45
C ALA A 66 -7.22 -9.90 -23.11
N ASN A 67 -6.61 -10.79 -22.31
CA ASN A 67 -5.92 -11.98 -22.76
C ASN A 67 -6.56 -13.27 -22.21
N MET A 68 -7.85 -13.48 -22.51
CA MET A 68 -8.61 -14.61 -21.96
C MET A 68 -8.07 -15.98 -22.41
N ASN A 69 -7.39 -16.07 -23.55
CA ASN A 69 -6.75 -17.31 -24.00
C ASN A 69 -5.71 -17.76 -22.98
N ALA A 70 -4.81 -16.85 -22.56
CA ALA A 70 -3.81 -17.14 -21.54
C ALA A 70 -4.42 -17.45 -20.17
N VAL A 71 -5.54 -16.81 -19.82
CA VAL A 71 -6.28 -17.13 -18.58
C VAL A 71 -6.84 -18.55 -18.63
N ASN A 72 -7.38 -18.98 -19.77
CA ASN A 72 -7.93 -20.33 -19.92
C ASN A 72 -6.84 -21.41 -19.97
N ASP A 73 -5.69 -21.07 -20.55
CA ASP A 73 -4.55 -21.98 -20.69
C ASP A 73 -3.69 -22.07 -19.42
N GLY A 74 -3.91 -21.19 -18.44
CA GLY A 74 -3.22 -21.23 -17.15
C GLY A 74 -1.99 -20.33 -17.06
N ASP A 75 -1.67 -19.55 -18.09
CA ASP A 75 -0.38 -18.86 -18.25
C ASP A 75 -0.13 -17.76 -17.22
N TYR A 76 -1.18 -17.22 -16.59
CA TYR A 76 -1.04 -16.28 -15.47
C TYR A 76 -0.80 -16.96 -14.10
N ASN A 77 -0.78 -18.30 -14.01
CA ASN A 77 -0.64 -19.03 -12.74
C ASN A 77 0.83 -19.23 -12.35
N VAL A 78 1.47 -18.18 -11.83
CA VAL A 78 2.92 -18.10 -11.64
C VAL A 78 3.44 -18.31 -10.22
N GLY A 79 2.56 -18.46 -9.23
CA GLY A 79 2.94 -18.52 -7.81
C GLY A 79 3.08 -19.89 -7.18
N ALA A 80 4.25 -20.55 -7.17
CA ALA A 80 4.35 -21.92 -6.65
C ALA A 80 3.77 -22.11 -5.22
N PRO A 81 3.17 -23.28 -4.89
CA PRO A 81 2.65 -23.52 -3.56
C PRO A 81 3.71 -23.35 -2.46
N GLY A 82 3.42 -22.47 -1.50
CA GLY A 82 4.36 -22.11 -0.44
C GLY A 82 5.55 -21.23 -0.90
N ALA A 83 5.49 -20.64 -2.10
CA ALA A 83 6.49 -19.71 -2.57
C ALA A 83 6.64 -18.53 -1.58
N PRO A 84 7.88 -18.20 -1.17
CA PRO A 84 8.13 -17.04 -0.35
C PRO A 84 7.81 -15.76 -1.13
N TRP A 85 7.67 -14.66 -0.40
CA TRP A 85 7.61 -13.34 -1.01
C TRP A 85 8.75 -13.09 -2.00
N GLY A 86 8.44 -12.42 -3.12
CA GLY A 86 9.41 -12.08 -4.16
C GLY A 86 9.83 -13.25 -5.06
N ALA A 87 9.33 -14.46 -4.82
CA ALA A 87 9.47 -15.56 -5.78
C ALA A 87 8.55 -15.29 -6.99
N MET A 88 9.10 -14.66 -8.01
CA MET A 88 8.55 -14.71 -9.36
C MET A 88 9.22 -15.83 -10.13
N PRO A 89 8.58 -16.38 -11.17
CA PRO A 89 9.28 -17.29 -12.07
C PRO A 89 10.57 -16.63 -12.56
N ASP A 90 11.67 -17.36 -12.46
CA ASP A 90 13.05 -17.00 -12.87
C ASP A 90 13.19 -16.80 -14.39
N ASP A 91 12.09 -16.51 -15.09
CA ASP A 91 12.01 -16.40 -16.55
C ASP A 91 11.16 -15.17 -16.95
N THR A 92 11.40 -14.05 -16.26
CA THR A 92 11.13 -12.71 -16.80
C THR A 92 12.37 -12.20 -17.50
N ASP A 93 13.01 -13.01 -18.34
CA ASP A 93 13.82 -12.42 -19.39
C ASP A 93 12.84 -11.61 -20.24
N ILE A 94 13.06 -10.29 -20.30
CA ILE A 94 12.35 -9.34 -21.20
C ILE A 94 12.75 -9.68 -22.66
N ALA A 95 12.82 -10.95 -23.03
CA ALA A 95 13.36 -11.41 -24.30
C ALA A 95 12.42 -11.06 -25.45
N THR A 96 11.12 -10.92 -25.18
CA THR A 96 10.14 -10.48 -26.18
C THR A 96 9.37 -9.27 -25.65
N ALA A 97 9.83 -8.08 -26.04
CA ALA A 97 9.08 -6.87 -25.82
C ALA A 97 7.82 -6.92 -26.72
N CYS A 98 6.67 -7.26 -26.12
CA CYS A 98 5.37 -7.40 -26.80
C CYS A 98 4.76 -6.04 -27.21
N ASP A 99 5.50 -4.95 -27.03
CA ASP A 99 5.23 -3.62 -27.55
C ASP A 99 5.78 -3.40 -28.97
N ALA A 100 6.79 -4.20 -29.37
CA ALA A 100 7.46 -4.09 -30.67
C ALA A 100 7.35 -5.35 -31.54
N ASN A 101 6.87 -6.47 -31.00
CA ASN A 101 6.76 -7.75 -31.69
C ASN A 101 5.37 -8.38 -31.56
N GLU A 102 5.04 -9.27 -32.49
CA GLU A 102 3.86 -10.14 -32.36
C GLU A 102 4.13 -11.19 -31.26
N CYS A 103 3.29 -11.20 -30.23
CA CYS A 103 3.35 -12.18 -29.13
C CYS A 103 2.14 -13.12 -29.17
N THR A 104 2.38 -14.38 -28.79
CA THR A 104 1.33 -15.32 -28.44
C THR A 104 0.63 -14.90 -27.14
N SER A 105 -0.54 -15.49 -26.84
CA SER A 105 -1.24 -15.24 -25.59
C SER A 105 -0.39 -15.57 -24.36
N ALA A 106 0.36 -16.68 -24.40
CA ALA A 106 1.24 -17.07 -23.31
C ALA A 106 2.38 -16.07 -23.09
N GLU A 107 3.03 -15.63 -24.17
CA GLU A 107 4.10 -14.61 -24.10
C GLU A 107 3.59 -13.27 -23.58
N MET A 108 2.38 -12.84 -23.98
CA MET A 108 1.76 -11.64 -23.43
C MET A 108 1.51 -11.74 -21.92
N ALA A 109 1.13 -12.91 -21.39
CA ALA A 109 0.92 -13.09 -19.96
C ALA A 109 2.22 -12.97 -19.16
N VAL A 110 3.32 -13.54 -19.67
CA VAL A 110 4.66 -13.37 -19.09
C VAL A 110 5.09 -11.91 -19.14
N TYR A 111 4.88 -11.23 -20.27
CA TYR A 111 5.20 -9.81 -20.42
C TYR A 111 4.41 -8.92 -19.45
N ASP A 112 3.11 -9.16 -19.27
CA ASP A 112 2.28 -8.43 -18.31
C ASP A 112 2.82 -8.58 -16.88
N LEU A 113 3.14 -9.80 -16.46
CA LEU A 113 3.66 -10.09 -15.11
C LEU A 113 5.06 -9.53 -14.90
N ALA A 114 5.91 -9.58 -15.93
CA ALA A 114 7.23 -8.98 -15.94
C ALA A 114 7.11 -7.45 -15.81
N GLN A 115 6.37 -6.78 -16.69
CA GLN A 115 6.16 -5.34 -16.63
C GLN A 115 5.57 -4.89 -15.29
N TRP A 116 4.65 -5.66 -14.72
CA TRP A 116 3.99 -5.30 -13.46
C TRP A 116 4.95 -5.31 -12.26
N ASN A 117 6.01 -6.11 -12.34
CA ASN A 117 6.96 -6.33 -11.25
C ASN A 117 8.38 -5.86 -11.55
N ASP A 118 8.64 -5.37 -12.75
CA ASP A 118 9.96 -4.95 -13.18
C ASP A 118 10.36 -3.65 -12.47
N PRO A 119 11.44 -3.67 -11.66
CA PRO A 119 11.97 -2.47 -11.04
C PRO A 119 12.88 -1.67 -11.98
N SER A 120 13.04 -2.09 -13.24
CA SER A 120 13.93 -1.44 -14.18
C SER A 120 13.33 -0.14 -14.73
N GLU A 121 14.22 0.81 -15.01
CA GLU A 121 13.87 2.09 -15.65
C GLU A 121 13.18 1.92 -17.02
N PHE A 122 13.21 0.72 -17.62
CA PHE A 122 12.55 0.45 -18.90
C PHE A 122 11.03 0.64 -18.80
N PHE A 123 10.43 0.31 -17.66
CA PHE A 123 9.01 0.52 -17.37
C PHE A 123 8.75 1.57 -16.28
N ALA A 124 9.70 2.49 -16.07
CA ALA A 124 9.63 3.52 -15.02
C ALA A 124 8.26 4.19 -14.95
N GLY A 125 7.65 4.15 -13.76
CA GLY A 125 6.35 4.70 -13.42
C GLY A 125 5.16 3.77 -13.67
N MET A 126 5.38 2.53 -14.10
CA MET A 126 4.32 1.54 -14.33
C MET A 126 4.42 0.31 -13.42
N GLY A 127 5.62 0.02 -12.90
CA GLY A 127 5.89 -1.10 -12.00
C GLY A 127 5.23 -0.94 -10.63
N LEU A 128 5.06 -2.07 -9.93
CA LEU A 128 4.55 -2.08 -8.56
C LEU A 128 5.47 -1.41 -7.57
N ASP A 129 6.79 -1.52 -7.73
CA ASP A 129 7.80 -0.97 -6.85
C ASP A 129 7.93 0.56 -6.97
N ASP A 130 7.68 1.11 -8.16
CA ASP A 130 7.53 2.55 -8.39
C ASP A 130 6.27 3.12 -7.71
N ALA A 131 5.17 2.37 -7.76
CA ALA A 131 3.88 2.79 -7.22
C ALA A 131 3.78 2.56 -5.70
N LEU A 132 4.46 1.54 -5.18
CA LEU A 132 4.40 1.09 -3.80
C LEU A 132 5.80 0.74 -3.31
N PRO A 133 6.24 1.23 -2.13
CA PRO A 133 7.56 0.90 -1.60
C PRO A 133 7.74 -0.62 -1.41
N GLY A 134 8.69 -1.23 -2.12
CA GLY A 134 8.90 -2.68 -2.10
C GLY A 134 7.72 -3.47 -2.69
N GLY A 135 6.96 -2.84 -3.58
CA GLY A 135 5.79 -3.39 -4.23
C GLY A 135 6.13 -4.59 -5.11
N VAL A 136 5.44 -5.71 -4.90
CA VAL A 136 5.48 -6.85 -5.82
C VAL A 136 4.12 -7.55 -5.84
N GLY A 137 3.85 -8.26 -6.92
CA GLY A 137 2.56 -8.87 -7.19
C GLY A 137 2.70 -10.26 -7.77
N MET A 138 1.68 -11.07 -7.50
CA MET A 138 1.57 -12.44 -7.95
C MET A 138 0.16 -12.73 -8.43
N VAL A 139 0.06 -13.55 -9.47
CA VAL A 139 -1.20 -14.12 -9.93
C VAL A 139 -1.12 -15.63 -9.81
N CYS A 140 -2.13 -16.23 -9.20
CA CYS A 140 -2.20 -17.69 -9.06
C CYS A 140 -3.64 -18.19 -8.99
N ILE A 141 -3.85 -19.46 -9.31
CA ILE A 141 -5.11 -20.15 -9.03
C ILE A 141 -5.11 -20.46 -7.54
N ASP A 142 -6.21 -20.10 -6.86
CA ASP A 142 -6.28 -20.15 -5.41
C ASP A 142 -7.71 -20.44 -4.91
N SER A 143 -7.88 -21.50 -4.13
CA SER A 143 -9.18 -21.87 -3.57
C SER A 143 -9.58 -20.98 -2.39
N THR A 144 -8.60 -20.32 -1.76
CA THR A 144 -8.73 -19.37 -0.65
C THR A 144 -8.10 -18.00 -0.98
N PRO A 145 -8.62 -17.24 -1.98
CA PRO A 145 -7.96 -16.05 -2.53
C PRO A 145 -7.55 -14.95 -1.55
N ASN A 146 -8.15 -14.90 -0.36
CA ASN A 146 -7.89 -13.87 0.66
C ASN A 146 -6.94 -14.34 1.76
N ASP A 147 -6.27 -15.48 1.58
CA ASP A 147 -5.19 -15.92 2.44
C ASP A 147 -3.82 -15.42 1.94
N GLY A 148 -2.77 -15.84 2.62
CA GLY A 148 -1.44 -15.26 2.47
C GLY A 148 -1.18 -14.24 3.55
N ASN A 149 0.10 -14.05 3.84
CA ASN A 149 0.57 -13.11 4.85
C ASN A 149 1.92 -12.54 4.41
N SER A 150 2.53 -11.71 5.26
CA SER A 150 3.81 -11.07 4.98
C SER A 150 4.99 -12.03 4.75
N ALA A 151 4.83 -13.34 4.97
CA ALA A 151 5.87 -14.35 4.77
C ALA A 151 5.66 -15.20 3.50
N ALA A 152 4.42 -15.38 3.04
CA ALA A 152 4.12 -16.25 1.90
C ALA A 152 2.82 -15.86 1.20
N TRP A 153 2.80 -16.07 -0.12
CA TRP A 153 1.64 -15.81 -0.97
C TRP A 153 0.46 -16.76 -0.72
N ALA A 154 0.72 -17.94 -0.16
CA ALA A 154 -0.29 -18.98 0.11
C ALA A 154 -1.10 -19.46 -1.11
N CYS A 155 -0.55 -19.35 -2.32
CA CYS A 155 -1.16 -19.97 -3.49
C CYS A 155 -1.22 -21.50 -3.31
N ASP A 156 -2.39 -22.11 -3.55
CA ASP A 156 -2.58 -23.56 -3.42
C ASP A 156 -2.77 -24.28 -4.77
N TYR A 157 -2.90 -23.53 -5.87
CA TYR A 157 -3.11 -24.01 -7.23
C TYR A 157 -4.40 -24.83 -7.37
N ALA A 158 -5.37 -24.58 -6.50
CA ALA A 158 -6.63 -25.29 -6.47
C ALA A 158 -7.81 -24.34 -6.74
N GLY A 159 -8.90 -24.91 -7.24
CA GLY A 159 -10.13 -24.16 -7.54
C GLY A 159 -10.14 -23.56 -8.95
N ASP A 160 -11.19 -22.76 -9.20
CA ASP A 160 -11.52 -22.26 -10.55
C ASP A 160 -11.40 -20.73 -10.63
N VAL A 161 -10.60 -20.14 -9.75
CA VAL A 161 -10.51 -18.69 -9.59
C VAL A 161 -9.06 -18.27 -9.50
N TYR A 162 -8.76 -17.16 -10.14
CA TYR A 162 -7.49 -16.50 -9.97
C TYR A 162 -7.54 -15.58 -8.75
N ALA A 163 -6.44 -15.55 -8.01
CA ALA A 163 -6.14 -14.56 -7.00
C ALA A 163 -5.01 -13.67 -7.54
N ILE A 164 -5.27 -12.35 -7.54
CA ILE A 164 -4.26 -11.32 -7.75
C ILE A 164 -3.85 -10.85 -6.36
N LYS A 165 -2.60 -11.10 -5.98
CA LYS A 165 -2.04 -10.73 -4.67
C LYS A 165 -1.00 -9.66 -4.87
N VAL A 166 -1.06 -8.61 -4.06
CA VAL A 166 -0.12 -7.48 -4.07
C VAL A 166 0.42 -7.29 -2.66
N GLN A 167 1.73 -7.11 -2.56
CA GLN A 167 2.42 -6.84 -1.32
C GLN A 167 3.20 -5.54 -1.43
N TRP A 168 3.25 -4.77 -0.35
CA TRP A 168 4.09 -3.58 -0.23
C TRP A 168 4.52 -3.37 1.21
N THR A 169 5.46 -2.45 1.41
CA THR A 169 5.88 -1.99 2.72
C THR A 169 5.31 -0.59 2.99
N GLU A 170 4.78 -0.38 4.20
CA GLU A 170 4.37 0.93 4.68
C GLU A 170 5.06 1.24 6.01
N ARG A 171 5.04 2.51 6.42
CA ARG A 171 5.59 2.88 7.72
C ARG A 171 4.66 2.46 8.85
N GLY A 172 5.25 1.91 9.91
CA GLY A 172 4.59 1.63 11.18
C GLY A 172 3.98 2.89 11.82
N LEU A 173 2.90 2.68 12.55
CA LEU A 173 2.23 3.72 13.33
C LEU A 173 2.74 3.81 14.78
N ASP A 174 3.66 2.92 15.16
CA ASP A 174 4.29 2.86 16.46
C ASP A 174 5.38 3.94 16.65
N GLU A 175 5.91 4.04 17.86
CA GLU A 175 6.87 5.09 18.25
C GLU A 175 8.21 4.98 17.51
N ASN A 176 8.52 3.82 16.93
CA ASN A 176 9.74 3.62 16.15
C ASN A 176 9.52 4.07 14.71
N GLU A 177 9.95 5.30 14.39
CA GLU A 177 9.77 5.91 13.05
C GLU A 177 10.39 5.11 11.88
N ASN A 178 11.27 4.16 12.19
CA ASN A 178 11.93 3.27 11.23
C ASN A 178 11.28 1.88 11.11
N ASP A 179 10.21 1.58 11.86
CA ASP A 179 9.52 0.30 11.69
C ASP A 179 8.75 0.31 10.37
N THR A 180 8.94 -0.73 9.58
CA THR A 180 8.25 -0.93 8.30
C THR A 180 7.40 -2.17 8.41
N GLU A 181 6.11 -2.03 8.14
CA GLU A 181 5.17 -3.13 8.15
C GLU A 181 4.87 -3.57 6.72
N THR A 182 4.99 -4.87 6.49
CA THR A 182 4.58 -5.49 5.23
C THR A 182 3.07 -5.67 5.21
N LYS A 183 2.42 -5.16 4.17
CA LYS A 183 0.99 -5.33 3.92
C LYS A 183 0.75 -6.18 2.68
N VAL A 184 -0.35 -6.93 2.73
CA VAL A 184 -0.81 -7.77 1.62
C VAL A 184 -2.25 -7.40 1.29
N PHE A 185 -2.55 -7.34 0.01
CA PHE A 185 -3.88 -7.23 -0.56
C PHE A 185 -4.10 -8.40 -1.51
N ALA A 186 -5.31 -8.92 -1.53
CA ALA A 186 -5.69 -9.96 -2.47
C ALA A 186 -7.07 -9.66 -3.08
N MET A 187 -7.19 -10.01 -4.36
CA MET A 187 -8.41 -9.85 -5.14
C MET A 187 -8.71 -11.12 -5.92
N ARG A 188 -9.95 -11.58 -5.84
CA ARG A 188 -10.45 -12.69 -6.66
C ARG A 188 -10.84 -12.20 -8.06
N VAL A 189 -10.42 -12.94 -9.07
CA VAL A 189 -10.81 -12.80 -10.48
C VAL A 189 -11.38 -14.12 -10.97
N ARG A 190 -12.53 -14.06 -11.65
CA ARG A 190 -13.13 -15.25 -12.31
C ARG A 190 -12.84 -15.17 -13.81
N PRO A 191 -12.33 -16.25 -14.43
CA PRO A 191 -12.41 -16.41 -15.88
C PRO A 191 -13.90 -16.38 -16.26
N SER A 192 -14.27 -15.56 -17.25
CA SER A 192 -15.66 -15.42 -17.71
C SER A 192 -15.99 -16.36 -18.85
#